data_AF-A0A970WS36-F1
#
_entry.id   AF-A0A970WS36-F1
#
_cell.length_a   1.000
_cell.length_b   1.000
_cell.length_c   1.000
_cell.angle_alpha   90.00
_cell.angle_beta   90.00
_cell.angle_gamma   90.00
#
_symmetry.space_group_name_H-M   'P 1'
#
loop_
_entity.id
_entity.type
_entity.pdbx_description
1 polymer ?
#
loop_
_entity_poly.entity_id
_entity_poly.type
_entity_poly.pdbx_seq_one_letter_code
_entity_poly.pdbx_strand_id
1 'polypeptide(L)'
;MSIERALSKARATLDHAPVQAGVDPRWQALIDVGEHMDSSPDEIWEFIEDTRRDADEDLEAALTTVLLEHLVEQHAHIRSKVIALAETDPQIKRMLQGCW
;
A
#
# COMPACT_ATOMS: atom_id res chain seq x y z
N MET A 1 2.74 14.92 9.31
CA MET A 1 1.36 14.58 9.74
C MET A 1 1.46 13.46 10.78
N SER A 2 0.40 13.01 11.46
CA SER A 2 0.48 11.72 12.20
C SER A 2 0.06 10.58 11.28
N ILE A 3 0.50 9.36 11.54
CA ILE A 3 0.13 8.20 10.72
C ILE A 3 -1.40 8.02 10.68
N GLU A 4 -2.11 8.18 11.80
CA GLU A 4 -3.57 8.01 11.83
C GLU A 4 -4.27 9.02 10.92
N ARG A 5 -3.76 10.26 10.89
CA ARG A 5 -4.29 11.30 10.00
C ARG A 5 -3.94 11.04 8.54
N ALA A 6 -2.75 10.50 8.26
CA ALA A 6 -2.35 10.09 6.91
C ALA A 6 -3.26 8.96 6.39
N LEU A 7 -3.43 7.89 7.18
CA LEU A 7 -4.29 6.76 6.86
C LEU A 7 -5.76 7.18 6.69
N SER A 8 -6.28 8.03 7.58
CA SER A 8 -7.66 8.55 7.46
C SER A 8 -7.86 9.36 6.18
N LYS A 9 -6.89 10.22 5.83
CA LYS A 9 -6.91 10.99 4.57
C LYS A 9 -6.83 10.07 3.35
N ALA A 10 -5.96 9.07 3.41
CA ALA A 10 -5.81 8.08 2.34
C ALA A 10 -7.13 7.34 2.11
N ARG A 11 -7.71 6.71 3.14
CA ARG A 11 -9.00 6.00 3.04
C ARG A 11 -10.08 6.87 2.40
N ALA A 12 -10.24 8.12 2.86
CA ALA A 12 -11.21 9.04 2.28
C ALA A 12 -10.95 9.36 0.80
N THR A 13 -9.69 9.33 0.36
CA THR A 13 -9.31 9.60 -1.04
C THR A 13 -9.50 8.36 -1.93
N LEU A 14 -9.25 7.16 -1.38
CA LEU A 14 -9.33 5.90 -2.13
C LEU A 14 -10.77 5.50 -2.49
N ASP A 15 -11.76 5.98 -1.75
CA ASP A 15 -13.19 5.77 -2.04
C ASP A 15 -13.65 6.50 -3.33
N HIS A 16 -12.80 7.35 -3.91
CA HIS A 16 -13.10 8.04 -5.16
C HIS A 16 -12.62 7.26 -6.38
N ALA A 17 -13.40 7.31 -7.46
CA ALA A 17 -13.03 6.69 -8.72
C ALA A 17 -11.72 7.29 -9.28
N PRO A 18 -10.91 6.47 -10.00
CA PRO A 18 -9.72 6.97 -10.69
C PRO A 18 -10.02 8.18 -11.55
N VAL A 19 -9.10 9.13 -11.57
CA VAL A 19 -9.23 10.32 -12.42
C VAL A 19 -8.86 9.95 -13.86
N GLN A 20 -9.73 10.23 -14.82
CA GLN A 20 -9.50 9.88 -16.24
C GLN A 20 -8.39 10.71 -16.90
N ALA A 21 -8.01 11.86 -16.33
CA ALA A 21 -6.95 12.73 -16.83
C ALA A 21 -6.31 13.55 -15.70
N GLY A 22 -4.99 13.53 -15.60
CA GLY A 22 -4.22 14.23 -14.57
C GLY A 22 -3.53 13.27 -13.59
N VAL A 23 -2.99 13.81 -12.49
CA VAL A 23 -2.40 13.00 -11.41
C VAL A 23 -3.54 12.42 -10.58
N ASP A 24 -3.59 11.10 -10.46
CA ASP A 24 -4.57 10.43 -9.62
C ASP A 24 -4.27 10.76 -8.13
N PRO A 25 -5.21 11.39 -7.39
CA PRO A 25 -4.99 11.80 -6.01
C PRO A 25 -4.76 10.61 -5.06
N ARG A 26 -5.15 9.39 -5.44
CA ARG A 26 -4.90 8.16 -4.67
C ARG A 26 -3.40 7.91 -4.54
N TRP A 27 -2.62 8.14 -5.60
CA TRP A 27 -1.16 8.00 -5.56
C TRP A 27 -0.53 8.97 -4.56
N GLN A 28 -0.92 10.25 -4.61
CA GLN A 28 -0.40 11.25 -3.67
C GLN A 28 -0.78 10.91 -2.22
N ALA A 29 -2.00 10.42 -2.01
CA ALA A 29 -2.44 10.03 -0.68
C ALA A 29 -1.65 8.83 -0.12
N LEU A 30 -1.25 7.89 -0.98
CA LEU A 30 -0.36 6.78 -0.59
C LEU A 30 1.08 7.26 -0.35
N ILE A 31 1.59 8.22 -1.12
CA ILE A 31 2.90 8.84 -0.86
C ILE A 31 2.94 9.47 0.52
N ASP A 32 1.89 10.22 0.90
CA ASP A 32 1.76 10.81 2.24
C ASP A 32 1.76 9.74 3.36
N VAL A 33 1.26 8.53 3.09
CA VAL A 33 1.34 7.39 4.02
C VAL A 33 2.76 6.81 4.06
N GLY A 34 3.42 6.71 2.90
CA GLY A 34 4.80 6.23 2.79
C GLY A 34 5.82 7.06 3.56
N GLU A 35 5.55 8.35 3.81
CA GLU A 35 6.37 9.22 4.68
C GLU A 35 6.53 8.67 6.12
N HIS A 36 5.71 7.70 6.51
CA HIS A 36 5.69 7.08 7.83
C HIS A 36 6.30 5.67 7.89
N MET A 37 6.91 5.18 6.80
CA MET A 37 7.49 3.82 6.72
C MET A 37 8.43 3.49 7.88
N ASP A 38 9.36 4.40 8.19
CA ASP A 38 10.34 4.18 9.26
C ASP A 38 9.71 4.12 10.66
N SER A 39 8.62 4.89 10.88
CA SER A 39 8.04 5.07 12.21
C SER A 39 6.85 4.16 12.51
N SER A 40 6.13 3.72 11.49
CA SER A 40 4.84 3.02 11.62
C SER A 40 4.65 1.92 10.55
N PRO A 41 5.62 1.00 10.40
CA PRO A 41 5.57 0.00 9.33
C PRO A 41 4.43 -1.02 9.49
N ASP A 42 4.05 -1.34 10.73
CA ASP A 42 3.00 -2.33 11.01
C ASP A 42 1.62 -1.76 10.67
N GLU A 43 1.35 -0.50 11.00
CA GLU A 43 0.11 0.19 10.65
C GLU A 43 -0.03 0.39 9.13
N ILE A 44 1.08 0.63 8.42
CA ILE A 44 1.08 0.70 6.96
C ILE A 44 0.79 -0.68 6.36
N TRP A 45 1.39 -1.75 6.91
CA TRP A 45 1.06 -3.10 6.46
C TRP A 45 -0.42 -3.43 6.65
N GLU A 46 -1.00 -3.15 7.83
CA GLU A 46 -2.42 -3.37 8.10
C GLU A 46 -3.30 -2.61 7.11
N PHE A 47 -2.92 -1.36 6.82
CA PHE A 47 -3.62 -0.56 5.82
C PHE A 47 -3.56 -1.16 4.40
N ILE A 48 -2.40 -1.66 3.95
CA ILE A 48 -2.28 -2.36 2.66
C ILE A 48 -3.17 -3.61 2.65
N GLU A 49 -3.13 -4.40 3.73
CA GLU A 49 -3.87 -5.66 3.84
C GLU A 49 -5.39 -5.46 3.79
N ASP A 50 -5.88 -4.39 4.41
CA ASP A 50 -7.28 -3.98 4.33
C ASP A 50 -7.64 -3.49 2.92
N THR A 51 -6.85 -2.57 2.38
CA THR A 51 -7.20 -1.78 1.20
C THR A 51 -7.12 -2.61 -0.09
N ARG A 52 -6.16 -3.53 -0.19
CA ARG A 52 -5.95 -4.30 -1.43
C ARG A 52 -7.17 -5.11 -1.86
N ARG A 53 -8.04 -5.51 -0.93
CA ARG A 53 -9.14 -6.46 -1.19
C ARG A 53 -10.16 -5.92 -2.19
N ASP A 54 -10.35 -4.61 -2.17
CA ASP A 54 -11.30 -3.89 -3.03
C ASP A 54 -10.58 -3.02 -4.09
N ALA A 55 -9.27 -3.21 -4.26
CA ALA A 55 -8.47 -2.39 -5.15
C ALA A 55 -8.70 -2.72 -6.63
N ASP A 56 -8.88 -1.68 -7.45
CA ASP A 56 -8.72 -1.79 -8.90
C ASP A 56 -7.23 -1.93 -9.28
N GLU A 57 -6.96 -2.18 -10.57
CA GLU A 57 -5.61 -2.41 -11.07
C GLU A 57 -4.65 -1.23 -10.80
N ASP A 58 -5.14 0.01 -10.91
CA ASP A 58 -4.31 1.20 -10.68
C ASP A 58 -4.03 1.41 -9.19
N LEU A 59 -5.02 1.17 -8.33
CA LEU A 59 -4.82 1.22 -6.88
C LEU A 59 -3.92 0.08 -6.39
N GLU A 60 -4.04 -1.13 -6.94
CA GLU A 60 -3.13 -2.24 -6.63
C GLU A 60 -1.68 -1.91 -7.03
N ALA A 61 -1.49 -1.30 -8.20
CA ALA A 61 -0.18 -0.83 -8.64
C ALA A 61 0.39 0.26 -7.71
N ALA A 62 -0.44 1.22 -7.30
CA ALA A 62 -0.03 2.29 -6.39
C ALA A 62 0.31 1.74 -5.00
N LEU A 63 -0.52 0.84 -4.44
CA LEU A 63 -0.23 0.17 -3.16
C LEU A 63 1.08 -0.64 -3.23
N THR A 64 1.31 -1.31 -4.36
CA THR A 64 2.50 -2.14 -4.55
C THR A 64 3.77 -1.29 -4.62
N THR A 65 3.80 -0.32 -5.52
CA THR A 65 4.99 0.48 -5.83
C THR A 65 5.29 1.53 -4.77
N VAL A 66 4.27 2.20 -4.24
CA VAL A 66 4.46 3.30 -3.29
C VAL A 66 4.66 2.79 -1.87
N LEU A 67 4.01 1.69 -1.50
CA LEU A 67 4.03 1.18 -0.13
C LEU A 67 4.70 -0.18 0.01
N LEU A 68 4.17 -1.23 -0.62
CA LEU A 68 4.60 -2.60 -0.35
C LEU A 68 6.09 -2.82 -0.66
N GLU A 69 6.57 -2.33 -1.80
CA GLU A 69 7.95 -2.48 -2.27
C GLU A 69 8.97 -1.99 -1.23
N HIS A 70 8.86 -0.73 -0.82
CA HIS A 70 9.75 -0.16 0.18
C HIS A 70 9.55 -0.81 1.55
N LEU A 71 8.31 -1.17 1.92
CA LEU A 71 8.03 -1.80 3.20
C LEU A 71 8.73 -3.16 3.33
N VAL A 72 8.73 -3.99 2.29
CA VAL A 72 9.44 -5.28 2.30
C VAL A 72 10.95 -5.13 2.13
N GLU A 73 11.42 -4.07 1.50
CA GLU A 73 12.85 -3.76 1.39
C GLU A 73 13.44 -3.40 2.76
N GLN A 74 12.78 -2.47 3.46
CA GLN A 74 13.29 -1.84 4.67
C GLN A 74 13.00 -2.67 5.93
N HIS A 75 11.87 -3.40 5.96
CA HIS A 75 11.42 -4.08 7.18
C HIS A 75 11.39 -5.61 7.00
N ALA A 76 12.45 -6.26 7.49
CA ALA A 76 12.63 -7.72 7.34
C ALA A 76 11.47 -8.55 7.93
N HIS A 77 10.85 -8.10 9.03
CA HIS A 77 9.73 -8.80 9.64
C HIS A 77 8.48 -8.74 8.76
N ILE A 78 8.20 -7.59 8.14
CA ILE A 78 7.13 -7.46 7.15
C ILE A 78 7.42 -8.33 5.93
N ARG A 79 8.65 -8.30 5.39
CA ARG A 79 9.04 -9.15 4.26
C ARG A 79 8.77 -10.62 4.51
N SER A 80 9.16 -11.14 5.68
CA SER A 80 8.88 -12.53 6.06
C SER A 80 7.38 -12.83 6.11
N LYS A 81 6.57 -11.91 6.65
CA LYS A 81 5.10 -12.03 6.69
C LYS A 81 4.50 -12.07 5.28
N VAL A 82 4.92 -11.18 4.40
CA VAL A 82 4.43 -11.07 3.02
C VAL A 82 4.78 -12.32 2.21
N ILE A 83 6.02 -12.83 2.33
CA ILE A 83 6.45 -14.07 1.65
C ILE A 83 5.59 -15.25 2.10
N ALA A 84 5.36 -15.41 3.41
CA ALA A 84 4.52 -16.49 3.93
C ALA A 84 3.07 -16.37 3.42
N LEU A 85 2.50 -15.17 3.40
CA LEU A 85 1.15 -14.95 2.88
C LEU A 85 1.04 -15.22 1.38
N ALA A 86 2.06 -14.87 0.58
CA ALA A 86 2.10 -15.11 -0.86
C ALA A 86 2.00 -16.60 -1.24
N GLU A 87 2.27 -17.53 -0.33
CA GLU A 87 2.07 -18.96 -0.55
C GLU A 87 0.58 -19.34 -0.63
N THR A 88 -0.29 -18.55 0.02
CA THR A 88 -1.72 -18.86 0.17
C THR A 88 -2.65 -17.80 -0.44
N ASP A 89 -2.16 -16.58 -0.66
CA ASP A 89 -2.92 -15.46 -1.20
C ASP A 89 -2.36 -15.06 -2.59
N PRO A 90 -3.08 -15.38 -3.69
CA PRO A 90 -2.65 -15.06 -5.05
C PRO A 90 -2.53 -13.56 -5.35
N GLN A 91 -3.27 -12.70 -4.65
CA GLN A 91 -3.17 -11.25 -4.83
C GLN A 91 -1.88 -10.74 -4.19
N ILE A 92 -1.60 -11.12 -2.95
CA ILE A 92 -0.32 -10.80 -2.29
C ILE A 92 0.85 -11.32 -3.11
N LYS A 93 0.75 -12.54 -3.65
CA LYS A 93 1.77 -13.10 -4.53
C LYS A 93 2.03 -12.21 -5.75
N ARG A 94 0.97 -11.72 -6.39
CA ARG A 94 1.07 -10.84 -7.57
C ARG A 94 1.66 -9.49 -7.23
N MET A 95 1.20 -8.86 -6.15
CA MET A 95 1.76 -7.59 -5.66
C MET A 95 3.25 -7.76 -5.33
N LEU A 96 3.63 -8.84 -4.63
CA LEU A 96 5.03 -9.14 -4.33
C LEU A 96 5.87 -9.37 -5.59
N GLN A 97 5.32 -10.02 -6.62
CA GLN A 97 5.97 -10.19 -7.93
C GLN A 97 6.09 -8.89 -8.72
N GLY A 98 5.25 -7.90 -8.42
CA GLY A 98 5.34 -6.54 -8.97
C GLY A 98 6.34 -5.66 -8.24
N CYS A 99 6.90 -6.12 -7.11
CA CYS A 99 8.06 -5.48 -6.51
C CYS A 99 9.31 -5.90 -7.30
N TRP A 100 10.04 -4.92 -7.87
CA TRP A 100 11.30 -5.05 -8.63
C TRP A 100 11.21 -5.70 -10.02
#